data_AF-A0A2I4AKZ6-F1
#
_entry.id   AF-A0A2I4AKZ6-F1
#
_cell.length_a   1.000
_cell.length_b   1.000
_cell.length_c   1.000
_cell.angle_alpha   90.00
_cell.angle_beta   90.00
_cell.angle_gamma   90.00
#
_symmetry.space_group_name_H-M   'P 1'
#
loop_
_entity.id
_entity.type
_entity.pdbx_description
1 polymer ?
#
loop_
_entity_poly.entity_id
_entity_poly.type
_entity_poly.pdbx_seq_one_letter_code
_entity_poly.pdbx_strand_id
1 'polypeptide(L)'
;MMHSKLHNLLGEACFGDLDFSLFKRRNASLHHHATINMLKRNKTMSNWFKSKPSYKQKELLKKSSCLAQEIRNKNRIEVRSIQGSLKRKLQDAKDEADNKYRELQRTKEDIVKEVRKHGGPCLTLEDVDSLLLEGGKSALKAEIKYQKMVLNQKSKFLRVTGSAADLKENLRNFFHQKEKSDAAISTNAEQKQFTYLDSDEEDLMLASPVPLAPSHQSPSSENEPKSETENSDTEDDFENTDTESEAPSKTVRIDFEYNFSRTGEWIAVFYTDQDGKPYFVVGEVIEVLSETEASVNYLQQCRVRETLFKVPDTTDFDAKVKNKFVFAWNILVATTNGRIWTVQEIKDVKMRFKEYLNLYF
;
A
#
# COMPACT_ATOMS: atom_id res chain seq x y z
N MET A 1 -46.29 33.65 -29.08
CA MET A 1 -45.63 33.98 -27.80
C MET A 1 -45.58 32.72 -26.96
N MET A 2 -44.41 32.12 -26.78
CA MET A 2 -44.20 31.09 -25.76
C MET A 2 -43.07 31.59 -24.86
N HIS A 3 -43.39 31.75 -23.58
CA HIS A 3 -42.53 32.35 -22.58
C HIS A 3 -41.19 31.61 -22.47
N SER A 4 -40.10 32.23 -22.93
CA SER A 4 -38.76 31.85 -22.49
C SER A 4 -38.59 32.33 -21.06
N LYS A 5 -38.89 31.46 -20.08
CA LYS A 5 -38.41 31.66 -18.72
C LYS A 5 -36.89 31.55 -18.78
N LEU A 6 -36.23 32.68 -18.59
CA LEU A 6 -34.79 32.79 -18.37
C LEU A 6 -34.44 31.94 -17.13
N HIS A 7 -34.04 30.70 -17.36
CA HIS A 7 -33.46 29.86 -16.33
C HIS A 7 -31.95 30.06 -16.36
N ASN A 8 -31.41 30.73 -15.34
CA ASN A 8 -29.99 30.68 -14.97
C ASN A 8 -29.47 29.26 -14.66
N LEU A 9 -30.28 28.22 -14.89
CA LEU A 9 -30.00 26.80 -14.63
C LEU A 9 -29.55 26.04 -15.89
N LEU A 10 -29.47 26.67 -17.07
CA LEU A 10 -28.79 26.06 -18.22
C LEU A 10 -27.30 25.80 -17.95
N GLY A 11 -26.72 26.47 -16.94
CA GLY A 11 -25.40 26.17 -16.41
C GLY A 11 -25.31 24.83 -15.68
N GLU A 12 -26.24 24.51 -14.77
CA GLU A 12 -26.16 23.31 -13.92
C GLU A 12 -26.25 21.99 -14.70
N ALA A 13 -27.09 21.91 -15.74
CA ALA A 13 -27.16 20.73 -16.60
C ALA A 13 -25.85 20.52 -17.39
N CYS A 14 -25.19 21.61 -17.79
CA CYS A 14 -23.91 21.54 -18.52
C CYS A 14 -22.73 21.20 -17.59
N PHE A 15 -22.79 21.61 -16.32
CA PHE A 15 -21.82 21.22 -15.30
C PHE A 15 -22.01 19.78 -14.83
N GLY A 16 -23.24 19.32 -14.60
CA GLY A 16 -23.52 17.93 -14.21
C GLY A 16 -22.99 16.91 -15.22
N ASP A 17 -23.03 17.25 -16.51
CA ASP A 17 -22.42 16.44 -17.56
C ASP A 17 -20.88 16.41 -17.49
N LEU A 18 -20.26 17.54 -17.17
CA LEU A 18 -18.82 17.63 -16.98
C LEU A 18 -18.39 16.87 -15.73
N ASP A 19 -19.11 17.05 -14.63
CA ASP A 19 -18.89 16.41 -13.34
C ASP A 19 -19.04 14.89 -13.45
N PHE A 20 -20.08 14.41 -14.14
CA PHE A 20 -20.24 12.99 -14.42
C PHE A 20 -19.13 12.43 -15.33
N SER A 21 -18.67 13.22 -16.30
CA SER A 21 -17.54 12.84 -17.16
C SER A 21 -16.23 12.76 -16.38
N LEU A 22 -15.97 13.73 -15.50
CA LEU A 22 -14.84 13.78 -14.57
C LEU A 22 -14.88 12.63 -13.59
N PHE A 23 -16.06 12.29 -13.04
CA PHE A 23 -16.23 11.13 -12.16
C PHE A 23 -15.85 9.82 -12.88
N LYS A 24 -16.35 9.60 -14.11
CA LYS A 24 -16.03 8.40 -14.88
C LYS A 24 -14.57 8.29 -15.30
N ARG A 25 -13.88 9.43 -15.51
CA ARG A 25 -12.50 9.46 -16.02
C ARG A 25 -11.68 10.55 -15.35
N ARG A 26 -11.50 10.46 -14.03
CA ARG A 26 -10.79 11.47 -13.21
C ARG A 26 -9.40 11.85 -13.73
N ASN A 27 -8.71 10.91 -14.39
CA ASN A 27 -7.35 11.10 -14.88
C ASN A 27 -7.28 11.71 -16.28
N ALA A 28 -8.42 11.95 -16.95
CA ALA A 28 -8.41 12.59 -18.25
C ALA A 28 -8.35 14.12 -18.10
N SER A 29 -7.78 14.79 -19.10
CA SER A 29 -7.66 16.24 -19.06
C SER A 29 -9.03 16.92 -19.16
N LEU A 30 -9.16 18.11 -18.56
CA LEU A 30 -10.39 18.91 -18.65
C LEU A 30 -10.81 19.14 -20.12
N HIS A 31 -9.83 19.31 -21.01
CA HIS A 31 -10.05 19.42 -22.46
C HIS A 31 -10.72 18.18 -23.05
N HIS A 32 -10.34 16.98 -22.62
CA HIS A 32 -10.96 15.73 -23.07
C HIS A 32 -12.43 15.65 -22.65
N HIS A 33 -12.72 16.03 -21.40
CA HIS A 33 -14.09 16.03 -20.89
C HIS A 33 -14.97 17.04 -21.63
N ALA A 34 -14.50 18.27 -21.80
CA ALA A 34 -15.20 19.30 -22.56
C ALA A 34 -15.45 18.85 -24.02
N THR A 35 -14.45 18.24 -24.65
CA THR A 35 -14.55 17.75 -26.04
C THR A 35 -15.58 16.63 -26.17
N ILE A 36 -15.61 15.67 -25.24
CA ILE A 36 -16.62 14.60 -25.24
C ILE A 36 -18.02 15.17 -25.06
N ASN A 37 -18.21 16.11 -24.14
CA ASN A 37 -19.51 16.70 -23.90
C ASN A 37 -19.99 17.48 -25.13
N MET A 38 -19.14 18.29 -25.75
CA MET A 38 -19.49 19.07 -26.95
C MET A 38 -19.75 18.22 -28.19
N LEU A 39 -19.03 17.11 -28.39
CA LEU A 39 -19.15 16.27 -29.58
C LEU A 39 -20.19 15.15 -29.41
N LYS A 40 -20.21 14.47 -28.27
CA LYS A 40 -20.99 13.23 -28.10
C LYS A 40 -22.30 13.44 -27.35
N ARG A 41 -22.29 14.21 -26.26
CA ARG A 41 -23.49 14.44 -25.43
C ARG A 41 -24.37 15.54 -25.98
N ASN A 42 -23.86 16.77 -25.98
CA ASN A 42 -24.61 17.94 -26.42
C ASN A 42 -24.72 18.01 -27.95
N LYS A 43 -23.85 17.27 -28.65
CA LYS A 43 -23.77 17.20 -30.12
C LYS A 43 -23.72 18.59 -30.77
N THR A 44 -23.34 19.64 -30.03
CA THR A 44 -23.38 21.03 -30.48
C THR A 44 -22.49 21.21 -31.70
N MET A 45 -21.28 20.65 -31.62
CA MET A 45 -20.32 20.63 -32.72
C MET A 45 -20.76 19.71 -33.86
N SER A 46 -21.34 18.55 -33.55
CA SER A 46 -21.80 17.60 -34.57
C SER A 46 -22.99 18.12 -35.37
N ASN A 47 -23.96 18.76 -34.72
CA ASN A 47 -25.13 19.36 -35.36
C ASN A 47 -24.73 20.59 -36.17
N TRP A 48 -23.85 21.45 -35.63
CA TRP A 48 -23.29 22.58 -36.36
C TRP A 48 -22.47 22.14 -37.58
N PHE A 49 -21.73 21.03 -37.47
CA PHE A 49 -20.97 20.48 -38.59
C PHE A 49 -21.90 19.93 -39.68
N LYS A 50 -22.92 19.17 -39.28
CA LYS A 50 -23.93 18.61 -40.19
C LYS A 50 -24.77 19.67 -40.91
N SER A 51 -24.95 20.86 -40.31
CA SER A 51 -25.68 21.96 -40.95
C SER A 51 -24.89 22.68 -42.05
N LYS A 52 -23.61 22.36 -42.25
CA LYS A 52 -22.80 22.91 -43.35
C LYS A 52 -23.01 22.13 -44.66
N PRO A 53 -22.83 22.77 -45.83
CA PRO A 53 -22.81 22.06 -47.11
C PRO A 53 -21.71 20.99 -47.17
N SER A 54 -21.95 19.91 -47.92
CA SER A 54 -21.04 18.75 -48.02
C SER A 54 -19.60 19.13 -48.41
N TYR A 55 -19.41 20.08 -49.32
CA TYR A 55 -18.06 20.54 -49.72
C TYR A 55 -17.29 21.16 -48.54
N LYS A 56 -17.99 21.97 -47.72
CA LYS A 56 -17.41 22.67 -46.57
C LYS A 56 -17.15 21.71 -45.42
N GLN A 57 -17.99 20.69 -45.26
CA GLN A 57 -17.74 19.59 -44.32
C GLN A 57 -16.43 18.85 -44.65
N LYS A 58 -16.23 18.46 -45.92
CA LYS A 58 -15.01 17.79 -46.39
C LYS A 58 -13.77 18.66 -46.16
N GLU A 59 -13.85 19.95 -46.47
CA GLU A 59 -12.75 20.90 -46.26
C GLU A 59 -12.36 21.01 -44.77
N LEU A 60 -13.36 21.16 -43.89
CA LEU A 60 -13.15 21.26 -42.44
C LEU A 60 -12.57 19.98 -41.84
N LEU A 61 -13.03 18.80 -42.29
CA LEU A 61 -12.45 17.52 -41.85
C LEU A 61 -11.00 17.37 -42.29
N LYS A 62 -10.66 17.79 -43.52
CA LYS A 62 -9.29 17.77 -44.01
C LYS A 62 -8.38 18.69 -43.18
N LYS A 63 -8.83 19.93 -42.90
CA LYS A 63 -8.11 20.88 -42.03
C LYS A 63 -7.96 20.35 -40.61
N SER A 64 -9.02 19.79 -40.05
CA SER A 64 -9.01 19.14 -38.73
C SER A 64 -7.99 18.01 -38.65
N SER A 65 -7.91 17.16 -39.67
CA SER A 65 -6.97 16.05 -39.72
C SER A 65 -5.52 16.53 -39.72
N CYS A 66 -5.18 17.54 -40.53
CA CYS A 66 -3.84 18.12 -40.55
C CYS A 66 -3.46 18.73 -39.20
N LEU A 67 -4.33 19.57 -38.63
CA LEU A 67 -4.08 20.20 -37.33
C LEU A 67 -3.99 19.18 -36.20
N ALA A 68 -4.81 18.13 -36.22
CA ALA A 68 -4.74 17.05 -35.26
C ALA A 68 -3.39 16.33 -35.33
N GLN A 69 -2.85 16.12 -36.54
CA GLN A 69 -1.52 15.54 -36.72
C GLN A 69 -0.41 16.43 -36.16
N GLU A 70 -0.49 17.74 -36.42
CA GLU A 70 0.45 18.71 -35.86
C GLU A 70 0.44 18.73 -34.33
N ILE A 71 -0.75 18.76 -33.72
CA ILE A 71 -0.91 18.72 -32.26
C ILE A 71 -0.36 17.41 -31.69
N ARG A 72 -0.67 16.27 -32.32
CA ARG A 72 -0.11 14.97 -31.89
C ARG A 72 1.41 14.96 -31.96
N ASN A 73 2.00 15.55 -32.99
CA ASN A 73 3.45 15.64 -33.13
C ASN A 73 4.07 16.55 -32.06
N LYS A 74 3.47 17.72 -31.80
CA LYS A 74 3.89 18.62 -30.71
C LYS A 74 3.84 17.91 -29.35
N ASN A 75 2.72 17.26 -29.03
CA ASN A 75 2.55 16.52 -27.78
C ASN A 75 3.56 15.37 -27.67
N ARG A 76 3.87 14.65 -28.77
CA ARG A 76 4.89 13.59 -28.75
C ARG A 76 6.28 14.13 -28.40
N ILE A 77 6.66 15.29 -28.94
CA ILE A 77 7.94 15.94 -28.65
C ILE A 77 7.99 16.37 -27.18
N GLU A 78 6.92 17.01 -26.70
CA GLU A 78 6.81 17.47 -25.32
C GLU A 78 6.85 16.30 -24.32
N VAL A 79 6.07 15.24 -24.56
CA VAL A 79 6.07 14.04 -23.73
C VAL A 79 7.46 13.40 -23.69
N ARG A 80 8.17 13.30 -24.83
CA ARG A 80 9.55 12.79 -24.84
C ARG A 80 10.49 13.68 -24.01
N SER A 81 10.36 15.00 -24.11
CA SER A 81 11.16 15.94 -23.32
C SER A 81 10.91 15.76 -21.82
N ILE A 82 9.65 15.67 -21.41
CA ILE A 82 9.25 15.42 -20.01
C ILE A 82 9.79 14.09 -19.53
N GLN A 83 9.59 13.00 -20.29
CA GLN A 83 10.12 11.68 -19.96
C GLN A 83 11.65 11.68 -19.81
N GLY A 84 12.36 12.36 -20.71
CA GLY A 84 13.82 12.50 -20.64
C GLY A 84 14.28 13.31 -19.41
N SER A 85 13.52 14.33 -19.01
CA SER A 85 13.79 15.10 -17.79
C SER A 85 13.55 14.25 -16.53
N LEU A 86 12.48 13.45 -16.52
CA LEU A 86 12.12 12.60 -15.39
C LEU A 86 13.12 11.47 -15.20
N LYS A 87 13.55 10.85 -16.32
CA LYS A 87 14.57 9.79 -16.31
C LYS A 87 15.90 10.29 -15.75
N ARG A 88 16.31 11.52 -16.11
CA ARG A 88 17.52 12.16 -15.55
C ARG A 88 17.37 12.38 -14.04
N LYS A 89 16.28 13.01 -13.59
CA LYS A 89 16.03 13.22 -12.15
C LYS A 89 16.04 11.92 -11.35
N LEU A 90 15.48 10.84 -11.90
CA LEU A 90 15.47 9.52 -11.26
C LEU A 90 16.89 8.95 -11.18
N GLN A 91 17.68 9.09 -12.25
CA GLN A 91 19.07 8.67 -12.27
C GLN A 91 19.91 9.47 -11.26
N ASP A 92 19.78 10.80 -11.23
CA ASP A 92 20.50 11.66 -10.29
C ASP A 92 20.17 11.29 -8.83
N ALA A 93 18.89 11.01 -8.53
CA ALA A 93 18.47 10.57 -7.21
C ALA A 93 19.03 9.19 -6.83
N LYS A 94 19.16 8.29 -7.81
CA LYS A 94 19.77 6.98 -7.61
C LYS A 94 21.27 7.12 -7.34
N ASP A 95 21.97 7.93 -8.14
CA ASP A 95 23.40 8.18 -7.98
C ASP A 95 23.69 8.88 -6.64
N GLU A 96 22.82 9.80 -6.20
CA GLU A 96 22.91 10.43 -4.87
C GLU A 96 22.71 9.41 -3.74
N ALA A 97 21.73 8.50 -3.86
CA ALA A 97 21.51 7.44 -2.88
C ALA A 97 22.70 6.47 -2.81
N ASP A 98 23.25 6.08 -3.96
CA ASP A 98 24.42 5.21 -4.04
C ASP A 98 25.67 5.89 -3.45
N ASN A 99 25.86 7.20 -3.69
CA ASN A 99 26.93 7.96 -3.09
C ASN A 99 26.80 8.05 -1.56
N LYS A 100 25.60 8.36 -1.05
CA LYS A 100 25.33 8.36 0.40
C LYS A 100 25.58 7.00 1.03
N TYR A 101 25.23 5.91 0.33
CA TYR A 101 25.51 4.56 0.81
C TYR A 101 27.01 4.27 0.88
N ARG A 102 27.79 4.67 -0.14
CA ARG A 102 29.26 4.52 -0.14
C ARG A 102 29.92 5.36 0.95
N GLU A 103 29.48 6.60 1.14
CA GLU A 103 29.96 7.46 2.23
C GLU A 103 29.67 6.82 3.59
N LEU A 104 28.45 6.32 3.79
CA LEU A 104 28.10 5.61 5.01
C LEU A 104 29.01 4.40 5.23
N GLN A 105 29.29 3.61 4.19
CA GLN A 105 30.20 2.48 4.32
C GLN A 105 31.63 2.89 4.68
N ARG A 106 32.17 3.94 4.06
CA ARG A 106 33.47 4.50 4.44
C ARG A 106 33.49 4.92 5.91
N THR A 107 32.45 5.61 6.38
CA THR A 107 32.37 5.99 7.81
C THR A 107 32.33 4.77 8.73
N LYS A 108 31.61 3.69 8.35
CA LYS A 108 31.59 2.44 9.12
C LYS A 108 32.97 1.78 9.15
N GLU A 109 33.65 1.70 8.01
CA GLU A 109 35.01 1.16 7.92
C GLU A 109 36.01 1.95 8.77
N ASP A 110 35.91 3.28 8.78
CA ASP A 110 36.76 4.14 9.60
C ASP A 110 36.51 3.92 11.10
N ILE A 111 35.25 3.77 11.52
CA ILE A 111 34.89 3.42 12.90
C ILE A 111 35.45 2.04 13.26
N VAL A 112 35.34 1.04 12.37
CA VAL A 112 35.91 -0.31 12.62
C VAL A 112 37.43 -0.25 12.76
N LYS A 113 38.12 0.52 11.93
CA LYS A 113 39.58 0.72 12.03
C LYS A 113 39.95 1.41 13.34
N GLU A 114 39.17 2.41 13.77
CA GLU A 114 39.40 3.13 15.02
C GLU A 114 39.23 2.21 16.24
N VAL A 115 38.16 1.41 16.29
CA VAL A 115 37.93 0.43 17.35
C VAL A 115 39.03 -0.65 17.38
N ARG A 116 39.47 -1.14 16.21
CA ARG A 116 40.58 -2.12 16.13
C ARG A 116 41.90 -1.58 16.67
N LYS A 117 42.16 -0.27 16.60
CA LYS A 117 43.37 0.33 17.20
C LYS A 117 43.36 0.26 18.74
N HIS A 118 42.20 0.12 19.35
CA HIS A 118 42.00 0.13 20.80
C HIS A 118 41.72 -1.28 21.37
N GLY A 119 42.11 -2.34 20.66
CA GLY A 119 41.94 -3.72 21.13
C GLY A 119 40.73 -4.45 20.55
N GLY A 120 39.90 -3.78 19.75
CA GLY A 120 38.69 -4.37 19.16
C GLY A 120 37.42 -4.01 19.93
N PRO A 121 36.25 -4.51 19.46
CA PRO A 121 34.97 -4.17 20.06
C PRO A 121 34.82 -4.79 21.46
N CYS A 122 34.21 -4.05 22.38
CA CYS A 122 33.96 -4.55 23.73
C CYS A 122 32.87 -5.63 23.70
N LEU A 123 33.09 -6.74 24.42
CA LEU A 123 32.13 -7.83 24.55
C LEU A 123 31.57 -7.94 25.97
N THR A 124 32.41 -7.64 26.97
CA THR A 124 32.11 -7.73 28.39
C THR A 124 32.21 -6.37 29.09
N LEU A 125 31.68 -6.27 30.31
CA LEU A 125 31.78 -5.07 31.14
C LEU A 125 33.23 -4.75 31.55
N GLU A 126 34.07 -5.78 31.68
CA GLU A 126 35.50 -5.67 32.00
C GLU A 126 36.28 -5.05 30.82
N ASP A 127 35.87 -5.34 29.59
CA ASP A 127 36.46 -4.72 28.39
C ASP A 127 36.19 -3.20 28.38
N VAL A 128 35.01 -2.76 28.82
CA VAL A 128 34.66 -1.33 28.90
C VAL A 128 35.54 -0.60 29.94
N ASP A 129 35.91 -1.30 31.02
CA ASP A 129 36.81 -0.75 32.04
C ASP A 129 38.25 -0.63 31.54
N SER A 130 38.71 -1.66 30.84
CA SER A 130 40.02 -1.71 30.21
C SER A 130 40.16 -0.65 29.11
N LEU A 131 39.09 -0.43 28.34
CA LEU A 131 39.05 0.58 27.27
C LEU A 131 39.26 2.01 27.78
N LEU A 132 38.77 2.33 28.99
CA LEU A 132 39.01 3.65 29.60
C LEU A 132 40.48 3.81 30.03
N LEU A 133 41.09 2.74 30.52
CA LEU A 133 42.49 2.74 30.99
C LEU A 133 43.49 2.83 29.83
N GLU A 134 43.23 2.13 28.72
CA GLU A 134 44.17 2.04 27.60
C GLU A 134 43.88 3.04 26.46
N GLY A 135 42.60 3.32 26.19
CA GLY A 135 42.16 4.09 25.02
C GLY A 135 41.52 5.45 25.34
N GLY A 136 41.24 5.73 26.62
CA GLY A 136 40.69 7.00 27.09
C GLY A 136 39.35 7.39 26.43
N LYS A 137 39.09 8.70 26.38
CA LYS A 137 37.80 9.25 25.91
C LYS A 137 37.52 8.99 24.43
N SER A 138 38.55 8.93 23.58
CA SER A 138 38.41 8.66 22.14
C SER A 138 37.93 7.24 21.88
N ALA A 139 38.51 6.25 22.57
CA ALA A 139 38.13 4.85 22.41
C ALA A 139 36.67 4.61 22.82
N LEU A 140 36.22 5.18 23.94
CA LEU A 140 34.81 5.08 24.37
C LEU A 140 33.84 5.68 23.35
N LYS A 141 34.21 6.79 22.69
CA LYS A 141 33.39 7.37 21.62
C LYS A 141 33.36 6.50 20.36
N ALA A 142 34.49 5.92 19.98
CA ALA A 142 34.58 5.00 18.85
C ALA A 142 33.71 3.76 19.09
N GLU A 143 33.74 3.21 20.30
CA GLU A 143 32.94 2.05 20.70
C GLU A 143 31.43 2.34 20.66
N ILE A 144 30.99 3.49 21.20
CA ILE A 144 29.58 3.90 21.13
C ILE A 144 29.13 4.08 19.67
N LYS A 145 29.99 4.66 18.82
CA LYS A 145 29.71 4.78 17.38
C LYS A 145 29.66 3.43 16.69
N TYR A 146 30.51 2.48 17.08
CA TYR A 146 30.54 1.13 16.53
C TYR A 146 29.25 0.37 16.84
N GLN A 147 28.83 0.33 18.10
CA GLN A 147 27.57 -0.29 18.51
C GLN A 147 26.37 0.36 17.79
N LYS A 148 26.37 1.70 17.65
CA LYS A 148 25.26 2.45 17.04
C LYS A 148 25.20 2.38 15.51
N MET A 149 26.33 2.53 14.82
CA MET A 149 26.38 2.68 13.36
C MET A 149 26.77 1.40 12.62
N VAL A 150 27.65 0.59 13.19
CA VAL A 150 28.12 -0.66 12.57
C VAL A 150 27.20 -1.81 12.93
N LEU A 151 26.91 -1.99 14.23
CA LEU A 151 26.02 -3.04 14.73
C LEU A 151 24.53 -2.64 14.74
N ASN A 152 24.23 -1.38 14.36
CA ASN A 152 22.86 -0.85 14.22
C ASN A 152 22.00 -0.98 15.49
N GLN A 153 22.61 -0.91 16.67
CA GLN A 153 21.90 -1.01 17.94
C GLN A 153 21.35 0.36 18.33
N LYS A 154 20.04 0.40 18.63
CA LYS A 154 19.34 1.60 19.05
C LYS A 154 19.08 1.52 20.55
N SER A 155 19.85 2.28 21.33
CA SER A 155 19.62 2.43 22.77
C SER A 155 19.72 3.89 23.19
N LYS A 156 18.90 4.26 24.18
CA LYS A 156 18.93 5.59 24.82
C LYS A 156 20.26 5.85 25.53
N PHE A 157 21.00 4.78 25.87
CA PHE A 157 22.29 4.81 26.56
C PHE A 157 23.47 5.00 25.60
N LEU A 158 23.31 4.82 24.28
CA LEU A 158 24.40 5.01 23.29
C LEU A 158 24.51 6.48 22.85
N ARG A 159 24.93 7.35 23.78
CA ARG A 159 25.14 8.79 23.55
C ARG A 159 26.63 9.13 23.44
N VAL A 160 27.03 9.84 22.38
CA VAL A 160 28.45 10.21 22.11
C VAL A 160 28.89 11.47 22.87
N THR A 161 27.96 12.13 23.56
CA THR A 161 28.18 13.39 24.29
C THR A 161 28.36 13.15 25.78
N GLY A 162 29.37 13.77 26.41
CA GLY A 162 29.59 13.70 27.85
C GLY A 162 31.06 13.75 28.27
N SER A 163 31.30 13.67 29.57
CA SER A 163 32.60 13.39 30.19
C SER A 163 33.02 11.94 29.92
N ALA A 164 34.30 11.60 30.16
CA ALA A 164 34.79 10.23 29.99
C ALA A 164 34.08 9.24 30.94
N ALA A 165 33.73 9.70 32.16
CA ALA A 165 32.95 8.93 33.12
C ALA A 165 31.52 8.66 32.62
N ASP A 166 30.84 9.69 32.10
CA ASP A 166 29.47 9.54 31.57
C ASP A 166 29.42 8.57 30.38
N LEU A 167 30.41 8.62 29.49
CA LEU A 167 30.49 7.70 28.33
C LEU A 167 30.69 6.25 28.77
N LYS A 168 31.50 6.03 29.82
CA LYS A 168 31.71 4.71 30.42
C LYS A 168 30.44 4.18 31.10
N GLU A 169 29.77 5.01 31.89
CA GLU A 169 28.52 4.63 32.55
C GLU A 169 27.41 4.30 31.53
N ASN A 170 27.32 5.10 30.47
CA ASN A 170 26.42 4.86 29.35
C ASN A 170 26.66 3.51 28.64
N LEU A 171 27.93 3.16 28.38
CA LEU A 171 28.28 1.85 27.81
C LEU A 171 27.97 0.70 28.78
N ARG A 172 28.31 0.83 30.06
CA ARG A 172 27.97 -0.21 31.07
C ARG A 172 26.46 -0.44 31.19
N ASN A 173 25.67 0.64 31.23
CA ASN A 173 24.22 0.55 31.27
C ASN A 173 23.65 -0.10 30.00
N PHE A 174 24.27 0.15 28.84
CA PHE A 174 23.92 -0.52 27.59
C PHE A 174 24.18 -2.04 27.66
N PHE A 175 25.37 -2.47 28.10
CA PHE A 175 25.71 -3.89 28.22
C PHE A 175 24.86 -4.60 29.27
N HIS A 176 24.57 -3.99 30.42
CA HIS A 176 23.66 -4.56 31.41
C HIS A 176 22.22 -4.73 30.89
N GLN A 177 21.73 -3.77 30.07
CA GLN A 177 20.42 -3.90 29.45
C GLN A 177 20.41 -5.02 28.41
N LYS A 178 21.51 -5.15 27.66
CA LYS A 178 21.70 -6.21 26.66
C LYS A 178 21.76 -7.60 27.31
N GLU A 179 22.51 -7.77 28.39
CA GLU A 179 22.55 -9.02 29.17
C GLU A 179 21.16 -9.39 29.71
N LYS A 180 20.39 -8.41 30.20
CA LYS A 180 19.02 -8.64 30.67
C LYS A 180 18.07 -9.04 29.54
N SER A 181 18.20 -8.44 28.36
CA SER A 181 17.39 -8.84 27.19
C SER A 181 17.78 -10.22 26.67
N ASP A 182 19.08 -10.52 26.60
CA ASP A 182 19.58 -11.80 26.09
C ASP A 182 19.22 -12.94 27.07
N ALA A 183 19.29 -12.70 28.38
CA ALA A 183 18.83 -13.64 29.41
C ALA A 183 17.31 -13.88 29.37
N ALA A 184 16.50 -12.85 29.11
CA ALA A 184 15.04 -12.98 28.96
C ALA A 184 14.64 -13.74 27.68
N ILE A 185 15.48 -13.72 26.65
CA ILE A 185 15.28 -14.51 25.43
C ILE A 185 15.64 -15.99 25.70
N SER A 186 16.72 -16.24 26.45
CA SER A 186 17.15 -17.61 26.82
C SER A 186 16.12 -18.33 27.71
N THR A 187 15.54 -17.65 28.69
CA THR A 187 14.50 -18.27 29.56
C THR A 187 13.20 -18.56 28.82
N ASN A 188 12.85 -17.78 27.81
CA ASN A 188 11.71 -18.05 26.92
C ASN A 188 11.97 -19.21 25.95
N ALA A 189 13.23 -19.47 25.58
CA ALA A 189 13.60 -20.62 24.76
C ALA A 189 13.54 -21.92 25.58
N GLU A 190 13.94 -21.90 26.85
CA GLU A 190 13.84 -23.05 27.77
C GLU A 190 12.38 -23.38 28.14
N GLN A 191 11.51 -22.37 28.28
CA GLN A 191 10.07 -22.60 28.50
C GLN A 191 9.35 -23.20 27.28
N LYS A 192 9.88 -23.01 26.07
CA LYS A 192 9.37 -23.70 24.87
C LYS A 192 9.89 -25.13 24.72
N GLN A 193 11.01 -25.48 25.37
CA GLN A 193 11.51 -26.86 25.35
C GLN A 193 10.76 -27.80 26.29
N PHE A 194 10.00 -27.28 27.26
CA PHE A 194 9.24 -28.10 28.23
C PHE A 194 7.78 -28.37 27.82
N THR A 195 7.32 -27.90 26.65
CA THR A 195 5.94 -28.10 26.17
C THR A 195 5.81 -28.96 24.91
N TYR A 196 6.90 -29.60 24.46
CA TYR A 196 6.87 -30.57 23.36
C TYR A 196 7.58 -31.86 23.75
N LEU A 197 6.91 -32.66 24.57
CA LEU A 197 7.08 -34.12 24.63
C LEU A 197 5.67 -34.73 24.60
N ASP A 198 5.08 -34.74 23.40
CA ASP A 198 4.15 -35.75 22.88
C ASP A 198 3.47 -35.17 21.64
N SER A 199 3.99 -35.55 20.47
CA SER A 199 3.28 -35.69 19.19
C SER A 199 4.30 -35.65 18.05
N ASP A 200 4.84 -36.84 17.75
CA ASP A 200 5.24 -37.35 16.44
C ASP A 200 5.87 -36.37 15.44
N GLU A 201 7.19 -36.46 15.34
CA GLU A 201 7.99 -36.02 14.20
C GLU A 201 7.67 -36.86 12.95
N GLU A 202 7.32 -36.22 11.85
CA GLU A 202 7.85 -36.60 10.53
C GLU A 202 8.12 -35.35 9.67
N ASP A 203 9.29 -35.40 9.04
CA ASP A 203 9.78 -34.63 7.89
C ASP A 203 10.24 -33.17 8.06
N LEU A 204 11.48 -33.07 8.55
CA LEU A 204 12.40 -31.97 8.33
C LEU A 204 13.53 -32.46 7.41
N MET A 205 13.50 -32.09 6.13
CA MET A 205 14.63 -32.28 5.22
C MET A 205 14.96 -30.99 4.45
N LEU A 206 16.03 -30.34 4.92
CA LEU A 206 17.16 -29.80 4.15
C LEU A 206 16.92 -29.47 2.66
N ALA A 207 17.14 -28.20 2.29
CA ALA A 207 18.16 -27.86 1.29
C ALA A 207 18.43 -26.34 1.21
N SER A 208 19.73 -26.07 1.18
CA SER A 208 20.46 -24.83 0.96
C SER A 208 20.26 -24.22 -0.45
N PRO A 209 20.92 -23.07 -0.79
CA PRO A 209 20.40 -22.01 -1.68
C PRO A 209 20.95 -22.03 -3.13
N VAL A 210 20.64 -20.93 -3.88
CA VAL A 210 21.27 -20.40 -5.14
C VAL A 210 20.52 -20.84 -6.44
N PRO A 211 20.50 -20.14 -7.62
CA PRO A 211 21.10 -18.86 -8.09
C PRO A 211 20.18 -17.88 -8.88
N LEU A 212 20.79 -16.74 -9.25
CA LEU A 212 20.40 -15.77 -10.29
C LEU A 212 20.20 -16.32 -11.72
N ALA A 213 19.31 -15.62 -12.45
CA ALA A 213 19.24 -15.35 -13.91
C ALA A 213 18.73 -16.49 -14.84
N PRO A 214 18.08 -16.21 -16.01
CA PRO A 214 18.30 -15.06 -16.92
C PRO A 214 17.06 -14.38 -17.54
N SER A 215 17.32 -13.23 -18.18
CA SER A 215 16.43 -12.51 -19.10
C SER A 215 15.99 -13.36 -20.29
N HIS A 216 14.74 -13.22 -20.75
CA HIS A 216 14.31 -13.27 -22.16
C HIS A 216 12.97 -12.51 -22.27
N GLN A 217 12.97 -11.34 -22.89
CA GLN A 217 12.50 -11.10 -24.27
C GLN A 217 10.98 -11.04 -24.40
N SER A 218 10.51 -9.83 -24.70
CA SER A 218 9.24 -9.55 -25.37
C SER A 218 9.07 -10.38 -26.64
N PRO A 219 7.82 -10.61 -27.07
CA PRO A 219 7.51 -10.43 -28.48
C PRO A 219 6.35 -9.44 -28.67
N SER A 220 6.63 -8.49 -29.55
CA SER A 220 5.69 -7.76 -30.37
C SER A 220 5.04 -8.69 -31.40
N SER A 221 3.73 -8.53 -31.66
CA SER A 221 3.20 -8.62 -33.03
C SER A 221 1.81 -7.99 -33.11
N GLU A 222 1.69 -7.08 -34.06
CA GLU A 222 0.49 -6.45 -34.57
C GLU A 222 -0.48 -7.50 -35.16
N ASN A 223 -1.79 -7.27 -35.00
CA ASN A 223 -2.82 -7.42 -36.05
C ASN A 223 -4.22 -7.07 -35.49
N GLU A 224 -4.82 -6.01 -36.02
CA GLU A 224 -6.26 -5.73 -36.07
C GLU A 224 -6.74 -5.99 -37.53
N PRO A 225 -8.04 -5.91 -37.89
CA PRO A 225 -9.27 -6.38 -37.22
C PRO A 225 -10.25 -7.04 -38.25
N LYS A 226 -11.39 -7.56 -37.75
CA LYS A 226 -12.70 -7.80 -38.43
C LYS A 226 -13.58 -8.62 -37.46
N SER A 227 -14.91 -8.60 -37.38
CA SER A 227 -16.03 -7.68 -37.68
C SER A 227 -17.30 -8.56 -37.50
N GLU A 228 -18.32 -8.09 -36.75
CA GLU A 228 -19.75 -8.48 -36.85
C GLU A 228 -20.09 -9.95 -36.42
N THR A 229 -21.20 -10.33 -35.78
CA THR A 229 -22.53 -9.73 -35.54
C THR A 229 -23.25 -10.52 -34.42
N GLU A 230 -24.09 -9.79 -33.65
CA GLU A 230 -25.44 -10.09 -33.14
C GLU A 230 -25.89 -11.45 -32.49
N ASN A 231 -26.51 -11.25 -31.32
CA ASN A 231 -27.74 -11.84 -30.75
C ASN A 231 -27.85 -13.35 -30.46
N SER A 232 -28.13 -13.68 -29.20
CA SER A 232 -29.43 -14.28 -28.83
C SER A 232 -29.64 -14.27 -27.31
N ASP A 233 -30.79 -13.73 -26.93
CA ASP A 233 -31.46 -13.89 -25.64
C ASP A 233 -31.64 -15.36 -25.26
N THR A 234 -31.55 -15.68 -23.97
CA THR A 234 -32.34 -16.74 -23.35
C THR A 234 -32.42 -16.45 -21.85
N GLU A 235 -33.52 -15.80 -21.47
CA GLU A 235 -34.17 -16.06 -20.19
C GLU A 235 -34.66 -17.52 -20.22
N ASP A 236 -34.47 -18.28 -19.15
CA ASP A 236 -35.56 -19.03 -18.50
C ASP A 236 -35.06 -19.92 -17.36
N ASP A 237 -35.83 -19.81 -16.27
CA ASP A 237 -36.26 -20.84 -15.33
C ASP A 237 -35.34 -21.38 -14.22
N PHE A 238 -35.57 -20.76 -13.06
CA PHE A 238 -35.85 -21.39 -11.77
C PHE A 238 -36.43 -22.81 -11.86
N GLU A 239 -35.79 -23.77 -11.19
CA GLU A 239 -36.49 -24.84 -10.48
C GLU A 239 -36.00 -24.90 -9.02
N ASN A 240 -36.94 -24.59 -8.13
CA ASN A 240 -36.92 -24.95 -6.72
C ASN A 240 -37.11 -26.47 -6.58
N THR A 241 -36.28 -27.11 -5.75
CA THR A 241 -36.71 -28.32 -5.04
C THR A 241 -36.34 -28.17 -3.58
N ASP A 242 -37.38 -27.89 -2.78
CA ASP A 242 -37.37 -28.05 -1.34
C ASP A 242 -37.19 -29.52 -0.97
N THR A 243 -36.34 -29.80 0.00
CA THR A 243 -36.46 -31.02 0.81
C THR A 243 -36.11 -30.66 2.23
N GLU A 244 -37.16 -30.47 3.03
CA GLU A 244 -37.09 -30.39 4.49
C GLU A 244 -36.52 -31.70 5.05
N SER A 245 -35.44 -31.60 5.84
CA SER A 245 -35.17 -32.56 6.90
C SER A 245 -34.77 -31.78 8.14
N GLU A 246 -35.60 -31.92 9.17
CA GLU A 246 -35.54 -31.21 10.45
C GLU A 246 -34.20 -31.37 11.17
N ALA A 247 -33.74 -30.25 11.71
CA ALA A 247 -32.53 -30.10 12.50
C ALA A 247 -32.60 -30.80 13.87
N PRO A 248 -31.44 -31.13 14.45
CA PRO A 248 -31.18 -30.80 15.84
C PRO A 248 -30.38 -29.48 15.88
N SER A 249 -31.07 -28.44 16.33
CA SER A 249 -30.52 -27.13 16.67
C SER A 249 -29.27 -27.25 17.55
N LYS A 250 -28.10 -27.15 16.92
CA LYS A 250 -26.94 -26.54 17.56
C LYS A 250 -26.87 -25.11 17.08
N THR A 251 -27.55 -24.23 17.79
CA THR A 251 -27.25 -22.80 17.79
C THR A 251 -25.81 -22.67 18.27
N VAL A 252 -24.85 -22.80 17.37
CA VAL A 252 -23.49 -22.34 17.60
C VAL A 252 -23.61 -20.82 17.56
N ARG A 253 -23.90 -20.23 18.74
CA ARG A 253 -23.64 -18.82 18.97
C ARG A 253 -22.13 -18.66 18.92
N ILE A 254 -21.61 -18.25 17.77
CA ILE A 254 -20.27 -17.68 17.71
C ILE A 254 -20.47 -16.22 18.09
N ASP A 255 -20.23 -15.91 19.37
CA ASP A 255 -20.20 -14.53 19.86
C ASP A 255 -18.96 -13.87 19.24
N PHE A 256 -19.10 -13.31 18.04
CA PHE A 256 -18.12 -12.42 17.42
C PHE A 256 -18.16 -11.03 18.08
N GLU A 257 -18.03 -10.96 19.41
CA GLU A 257 -17.76 -9.69 20.07
C GLU A 257 -16.26 -9.42 20.01
N TYR A 258 -15.83 -8.87 18.87
CA TYR A 258 -14.51 -8.26 18.77
C TYR A 258 -14.45 -7.08 19.75
N ASN A 259 -13.34 -6.94 20.47
CA ASN A 259 -13.10 -5.79 21.35
C ASN A 259 -11.82 -5.09 20.93
N PHE A 260 -11.90 -3.78 20.73
CA PHE A 260 -10.73 -2.98 20.38
C PHE A 260 -9.79 -2.92 21.59
N SER A 261 -8.61 -3.56 21.48
CA SER A 261 -7.64 -3.64 22.58
C SER A 261 -6.28 -3.06 22.23
N ARG A 262 -5.93 -2.96 20.94
CA ARG A 262 -4.60 -2.54 20.47
C ARG A 262 -4.71 -1.60 19.27
N THR A 263 -3.85 -0.59 19.25
CA THR A 263 -3.60 0.24 18.06
C THR A 263 -2.61 -0.48 17.13
N GLY A 264 -2.72 -0.24 15.82
CA GLY A 264 -1.95 -0.90 14.77
C GLY A 264 -2.46 -2.29 14.36
N GLU A 265 -3.62 -2.73 14.88
CA GLU A 265 -4.27 -3.96 14.45
C GLU A 265 -4.99 -3.76 13.11
N TRP A 266 -4.93 -4.77 12.24
CA TRP A 266 -5.59 -4.77 10.95
C TRP A 266 -6.89 -5.57 11.00
N ILE A 267 -7.99 -4.92 10.62
CA ILE A 267 -9.34 -5.45 10.71
C ILE A 267 -10.08 -5.36 9.37
N ALA A 268 -11.10 -6.20 9.18
CA ALA A 268 -12.06 -6.11 8.10
C ALA A 268 -13.45 -5.75 8.64
N VAL A 269 -14.06 -4.74 8.02
CA VAL A 269 -15.30 -4.11 8.46
C VAL A 269 -16.37 -4.25 7.38
N PHE A 270 -17.57 -4.61 7.79
CA PHE A 270 -18.77 -4.70 6.95
C PHE A 270 -19.40 -3.33 6.72
N TYR A 271 -19.79 -3.05 5.47
CA TYR A 271 -20.54 -1.87 5.05
C TYR A 271 -21.62 -2.21 4.01
N THR A 272 -22.58 -1.31 3.87
CA THR A 272 -23.62 -1.36 2.83
C THR A 272 -23.52 -0.14 1.94
N ASP A 273 -23.54 -0.34 0.63
CA ASP A 273 -23.53 0.77 -0.34
C ASP A 273 -24.89 1.49 -0.35
N GLN A 274 -24.98 2.63 -1.05
CA GLN A 274 -26.22 3.41 -1.21
C GLN A 274 -27.36 2.57 -1.82
N ASP A 275 -27.01 1.57 -2.63
CA ASP A 275 -27.92 0.61 -3.24
C ASP A 275 -28.23 -0.60 -2.33
N GLY A 276 -27.80 -0.59 -1.06
CA GLY A 276 -27.99 -1.67 -0.10
C GLY A 276 -27.12 -2.91 -0.34
N LYS A 277 -26.19 -2.86 -1.30
CA LYS A 277 -25.29 -4.00 -1.57
C LYS A 277 -24.22 -4.12 -0.49
N PRO A 278 -24.03 -5.32 0.10
CA PRO A 278 -23.02 -5.52 1.13
C PRO A 278 -21.62 -5.52 0.50
N TYR A 279 -20.69 -4.80 1.13
CA TYR A 279 -19.27 -4.83 0.80
C TYR A 279 -18.43 -4.79 2.08
N PHE A 280 -17.15 -5.12 1.97
CA PHE A 280 -16.21 -4.99 3.09
C PHE A 280 -15.03 -4.11 2.73
N VAL A 281 -14.43 -3.53 3.77
CA VAL A 281 -13.18 -2.77 3.70
C VAL A 281 -12.20 -3.30 4.73
N VAL A 282 -10.90 -3.19 4.43
CA VAL A 282 -9.82 -3.53 5.36
C VAL A 282 -9.20 -2.23 5.86
N GLY A 283 -8.86 -2.13 7.13
CA GLY A 283 -8.24 -0.93 7.70
C GLY A 283 -7.39 -1.18 8.93
N GLU A 284 -6.56 -0.20 9.27
CA GLU A 284 -5.68 -0.18 10.44
C GLU A 284 -6.33 0.63 11.57
N VAL A 285 -6.34 0.09 12.79
CA VAL A 285 -6.80 0.80 13.98
C VAL A 285 -5.76 1.85 14.38
N ILE A 286 -6.06 3.14 14.18
CA ILE A 286 -5.16 4.24 14.58
C ILE A 286 -5.31 4.53 16.07
N GLU A 287 -6.55 4.65 16.54
CA GLU A 287 -6.86 5.11 17.89
C GLU A 287 -8.05 4.33 18.44
N VAL A 288 -7.90 3.77 19.65
CA VAL A 288 -8.98 3.09 20.35
C VAL A 288 -9.70 4.11 21.24
N LEU A 289 -10.97 4.41 20.93
CA LEU A 289 -11.79 5.35 21.71
C LEU A 289 -12.45 4.63 22.90
N SER A 290 -12.91 3.39 22.70
CA SER A 290 -13.44 2.49 23.72
C SER A 290 -13.28 1.04 23.27
N GLU A 291 -13.58 0.07 24.14
CA GLU A 291 -13.61 -1.36 23.76
C GLU A 291 -14.57 -1.65 22.58
N THR A 292 -15.59 -0.80 22.41
CA THR A 292 -16.62 -0.95 21.37
C THR A 292 -16.46 -0.04 20.17
N GLU A 293 -15.54 0.93 20.22
CA GLU A 293 -15.40 1.95 19.17
C GLU A 293 -13.93 2.37 18.97
N ALA A 294 -13.48 2.42 17.71
CA ALA A 294 -12.15 2.87 17.34
C ALA A 294 -12.14 3.68 16.04
N SER A 295 -11.12 4.52 15.88
CA SER A 295 -10.82 5.24 14.66
C SER A 295 -9.95 4.37 13.76
N VAL A 296 -10.40 4.15 12.52
CA VAL A 296 -9.77 3.20 11.59
C VAL A 296 -9.39 3.91 10.29
N ASN A 297 -8.16 3.69 9.84
CA ASN A 297 -7.70 4.12 8.52
C ASN A 297 -7.94 3.01 7.50
N TYR A 298 -8.84 3.24 6.56
CA TYR A 298 -9.17 2.22 5.58
C TYR A 298 -8.15 2.09 4.46
N LEU A 299 -8.26 0.99 3.73
CA LEU A 299 -7.56 0.74 2.49
C LEU A 299 -8.57 0.60 1.35
N GLN A 300 -8.29 1.27 0.23
CA GLN A 300 -9.02 1.14 -1.01
C GLN A 300 -8.43 0.02 -1.88
N GLN A 301 -9.25 -0.96 -2.23
CA GLN A 301 -8.84 -2.05 -3.12
C GLN A 301 -8.55 -1.53 -4.53
N CYS A 302 -7.42 -1.95 -5.11
CA CYS A 302 -7.07 -1.61 -6.48
C CYS A 302 -7.85 -2.46 -7.49
N ARG A 303 -8.42 -1.82 -8.51
CA ARG A 303 -9.13 -2.52 -9.61
C ARG A 303 -8.25 -3.45 -10.46
N VAL A 304 -6.92 -3.33 -10.36
CA VAL A 304 -5.97 -4.06 -11.21
C VAL A 304 -5.63 -5.44 -10.63
N ARG A 305 -5.57 -5.57 -9.29
CA ARG A 305 -5.29 -6.84 -8.60
C ARG A 305 -6.00 -6.84 -7.26
N GLU A 306 -6.73 -7.93 -6.97
CA GLU A 306 -7.54 -8.05 -5.76
C GLU A 306 -6.74 -8.01 -4.45
N THR A 307 -5.47 -8.41 -4.50
CA THR A 307 -4.56 -8.42 -3.33
C THR A 307 -3.91 -7.08 -3.06
N LEU A 308 -4.04 -6.10 -3.97
CA LEU A 308 -3.40 -4.80 -3.87
C LEU A 308 -4.36 -3.73 -3.37
N PHE A 309 -3.88 -2.95 -2.41
CA PHE A 309 -4.64 -1.92 -1.71
C PHE A 309 -3.83 -0.61 -1.66
N LYS A 310 -4.53 0.52 -1.53
CA LYS A 310 -3.94 1.86 -1.37
C LYS A 310 -4.62 2.59 -0.23
N VAL A 311 -3.87 3.45 0.46
CA VAL A 311 -4.47 4.36 1.44
C VAL A 311 -5.37 5.35 0.67
N PRO A 312 -6.65 5.51 1.06
CA PRO A 312 -7.54 6.51 0.50
C PRO A 312 -7.06 7.92 0.86
N ASP A 313 -7.51 8.93 0.12
CA ASP A 313 -7.16 10.32 0.42
C ASP A 313 -7.83 10.75 1.74
N THR A 314 -7.21 11.68 2.49
CA THR A 314 -7.61 12.12 3.84
C THR A 314 -9.04 12.68 3.95
N THR A 315 -9.72 12.90 2.82
CA THR A 315 -11.11 13.36 2.77
C THR A 315 -12.13 12.23 2.76
N ASP A 316 -11.71 10.99 2.52
CA ASP A 316 -12.63 9.91 2.22
C ASP A 316 -13.16 9.23 3.49
N PHE A 317 -12.36 8.99 4.54
CA PHE A 317 -12.86 8.33 5.76
C PHE A 317 -12.01 8.60 7.02
N ASP A 318 -12.45 9.53 7.87
CA ASP A 318 -12.22 9.46 9.32
C ASP A 318 -13.46 8.79 9.94
N ALA A 319 -13.55 7.47 9.81
CA ALA A 319 -14.72 6.74 10.29
C ALA A 319 -14.45 6.15 11.69
N LYS A 320 -15.32 6.51 12.63
CA LYS A 320 -15.44 5.76 13.88
C LYS A 320 -16.18 4.46 13.61
N VAL A 321 -15.56 3.33 13.97
CA VAL A 321 -16.06 1.98 13.71
C VAL A 321 -16.53 1.36 15.00
N LYS A 322 -17.76 0.81 14.96
CA LYS A 322 -18.27 0.00 16.07
C LYS A 322 -17.84 -1.45 15.89
N ASN A 323 -17.48 -2.10 16.98
CA ASN A 323 -16.98 -3.47 16.99
C ASN A 323 -17.92 -4.50 16.33
N LYS A 324 -19.24 -4.30 16.45
CA LYS A 324 -20.27 -5.17 15.84
C LYS A 324 -20.21 -5.28 14.32
N PHE A 325 -19.47 -4.40 13.64
CA PHE A 325 -19.29 -4.44 12.19
C PHE A 325 -17.97 -5.10 11.77
N VAL A 326 -17.14 -5.51 12.73
CA VAL A 326 -15.87 -6.19 12.49
C VAL A 326 -16.12 -7.69 12.41
N PHE A 327 -15.79 -8.30 11.28
CA PHE A 327 -15.98 -9.75 11.05
C PHE A 327 -14.67 -10.52 10.90
N ALA A 328 -13.54 -9.83 10.72
CA ALA A 328 -12.21 -10.43 10.75
C ALA A 328 -11.17 -9.45 11.31
N TRP A 329 -10.15 -9.96 11.99
CA TRP A 329 -9.09 -9.19 12.64
C TRP A 329 -7.76 -9.95 12.57
N ASN A 330 -6.66 -9.31 12.99
CA ASN A 330 -5.28 -9.79 12.84
C ASN A 330 -4.89 -10.15 11.40
N ILE A 331 -5.36 -9.36 10.43
CA ILE A 331 -5.09 -9.60 9.01
C ILE A 331 -3.63 -9.29 8.70
N LEU A 332 -2.93 -10.21 8.03
CA LEU A 332 -1.55 -9.97 7.60
C LEU A 332 -1.52 -9.01 6.39
N VAL A 333 -1.16 -7.75 6.67
CA VAL A 333 -0.98 -6.70 5.67
C VAL A 333 0.49 -6.29 5.59
N ALA A 334 1.08 -6.37 4.40
CA ALA A 334 2.46 -5.95 4.16
C ALA A 334 2.51 -4.73 3.23
N THR A 335 3.54 -3.90 3.36
CA THR A 335 3.78 -2.74 2.50
C THR A 335 5.26 -2.63 2.14
N THR A 336 5.55 -2.30 0.89
CA THR A 336 6.93 -2.09 0.41
C THR A 336 7.35 -0.63 0.44
N ASN A 337 6.40 0.29 0.22
CA ASN A 337 6.68 1.73 0.05
C ASN A 337 5.70 2.64 0.81
N GLY A 338 4.87 2.10 1.71
CA GLY A 338 3.80 2.84 2.42
C GLY A 338 2.61 3.26 1.57
N ARG A 339 2.70 3.15 0.23
CA ARG A 339 1.66 3.56 -0.73
C ARG A 339 0.83 2.42 -1.30
N ILE A 340 1.40 1.23 -1.38
CA ILE A 340 0.74 0.03 -1.91
C ILE A 340 0.87 -1.04 -0.84
N TRP A 341 -0.29 -1.53 -0.41
CA TRP A 341 -0.44 -2.54 0.62
C TRP A 341 -0.87 -3.85 -0.03
N THR A 342 -0.32 -4.96 0.44
CA THR A 342 -0.64 -6.31 -0.01
C THR A 342 -1.30 -7.09 1.12
N VAL A 343 -2.50 -7.59 0.89
CA VAL A 343 -3.20 -8.51 1.80
C VAL A 343 -3.07 -9.91 1.22
N GLN A 344 -2.30 -10.77 1.88
CA GLN A 344 -2.05 -12.14 1.39
C GLN A 344 -3.29 -13.03 1.55
N GLU A 345 -4.01 -12.86 2.65
CA GLU A 345 -5.15 -13.69 3.07
C GLU A 345 -6.50 -13.16 2.53
N ILE A 346 -6.48 -12.38 1.43
CA ILE A 346 -7.71 -11.72 0.95
C ILE A 346 -8.80 -12.72 0.53
N LYS A 347 -8.41 -13.93 0.12
CA LYS A 347 -9.35 -15.02 -0.19
C LYS A 347 -10.07 -15.51 1.07
N ASP A 348 -9.35 -15.67 2.16
CA ASP A 348 -9.90 -16.14 3.44
C ASP A 348 -10.81 -15.07 4.05
N VAL A 349 -10.44 -13.79 3.94
CA VAL A 349 -11.30 -12.66 4.32
C VAL A 349 -12.60 -12.67 3.51
N LYS A 350 -12.53 -12.92 2.19
CA LYS A 350 -13.74 -13.05 1.35
C LYS A 350 -14.61 -14.24 1.75
N MET A 351 -14.03 -15.37 2.14
CA MET A 351 -14.80 -16.52 2.62
C MET A 351 -15.50 -16.21 3.95
N ARG A 352 -14.77 -15.65 4.92
CA ARG A 352 -15.33 -15.19 6.19
C ARG A 352 -16.42 -14.14 6.00
N PHE A 353 -16.29 -13.27 5.00
CA PHE A 353 -17.32 -12.30 4.67
C PHE A 353 -18.62 -12.97 4.20
N LYS A 354 -18.53 -14.02 3.36
CA LYS A 354 -19.70 -14.79 2.94
C LYS A 354 -20.36 -15.52 4.11
N GLU A 355 -19.56 -16.12 4.98
CA GLU A 355 -20.07 -16.77 6.20
C GLU A 355 -20.76 -15.77 7.11
N TYR A 356 -20.15 -14.59 7.31
CA TYR A 356 -20.73 -13.50 8.08
C TYR A 356 -22.06 -13.02 7.48
N LEU A 357 -22.14 -12.85 6.16
CA LEU A 357 -23.41 -12.51 5.51
C LEU A 357 -24.46 -13.58 5.78
N ASN A 358 -24.18 -14.84 5.50
CA ASN A 358 -25.13 -15.95 5.69
C ASN A 358 -25.65 -16.09 7.14
N LEU A 359 -24.87 -15.63 8.13
CA LEU A 359 -25.25 -15.71 9.55
C LEU A 359 -26.13 -14.55 10.00
N TYR A 360 -26.01 -13.38 9.39
CA TYR A 360 -26.62 -12.13 9.87
C TYR A 360 -27.57 -11.46 8.87
N PHE A 361 -27.59 -11.89 7.61
CA PHE A 361 -28.38 -11.34 6.49
C PHE A 361 -28.86 -12.46 5.56
#